data_AF-A0A8H8NZE4-F1
#
_entry.id   AF-A0A8H8NZE4-F1
#
_cell.length_a   1.000
_cell.length_b   1.000
_cell.length_c   1.000
_cell.angle_alpha   90.00
_cell.angle_beta   90.00
_cell.angle_gamma   90.00
#
_symmetry.space_group_name_H-M   'P 1'
#
loop_
_entity.id
_entity.type
_entity.pdbx_description
1 polymer ?
#
loop_
_entity_poly.entity_id
_entity_poly.type
_entity_poly.pdbx_seq_one_letter_code
_entity_poly.pdbx_strand_id
1 'polypeptide(L)'
;MGTRLFDNPIAKGTIKHIRERVDTEKLFDEKVESIMNCRSDEELLRWAKTEVFSGPPQSFNILPEAVESSQPKTIHPEIYGRLIAHLMREFRETYNNPHLSIAIFDHARQRSLISFVTGCTVLSYTELMRTHWSSFHDLQAVLNIAEEMRVNGVQPDDRTKQLYLKIYEEATHQSVWFEGGEEEVMKIIQRLGSLMQNKAGHTKPTIQKRISTR
;
A
#
# COMPACT_ATOMS: atom_id res chain seq x y z
N MET A 1 -30.54 -44.31 21.68
CA MET A 1 -29.85 -43.16 22.29
C MET A 1 -28.93 -42.55 21.25
N GLY A 2 -29.05 -41.24 21.02
CA GLY A 2 -27.97 -40.39 20.49
C GLY A 2 -27.85 -40.24 18.97
N THR A 3 -28.77 -39.51 18.34
CA THR A 3 -28.59 -38.93 17.00
C THR A 3 -27.53 -37.82 17.05
N ARG A 4 -26.56 -37.84 16.12
CA ARG A 4 -25.54 -36.80 15.88
C ARG A 4 -26.22 -35.47 15.54
N LEU A 5 -25.73 -34.32 16.04
CA LEU A 5 -25.94 -33.00 15.43
C LEU A 5 -24.98 -31.97 16.06
N PHE A 6 -24.41 -31.09 15.21
CA PHE A 6 -23.49 -29.98 15.50
C PHE A 6 -21.97 -30.24 15.44
N ASP A 7 -21.49 -30.78 14.31
CA ASP A 7 -20.19 -30.32 13.79
C ASP A 7 -20.44 -28.97 13.09
N ASN A 8 -20.12 -27.86 13.77
CA ASN A 8 -20.40 -26.51 13.28
C ASN A 8 -19.23 -26.00 12.41
N PRO A 9 -19.37 -25.87 11.07
CA PRO A 9 -18.29 -25.47 10.17
C PRO A 9 -17.87 -24.00 10.33
N ILE A 10 -18.71 -23.17 10.95
CA ILE A 10 -18.49 -21.73 11.11
C ILE A 10 -17.34 -21.44 12.11
N ALA A 11 -17.22 -22.22 13.18
CA ALA A 11 -16.15 -22.05 14.17
C ALA A 11 -14.77 -22.40 13.61
N LYS A 12 -14.68 -23.37 12.69
CA LYS A 12 -13.43 -23.81 12.05
C LYS A 12 -12.89 -22.74 11.09
N GLY A 13 -13.76 -21.99 10.41
CA GLY A 13 -13.38 -20.87 9.54
C GLY A 13 -12.80 -19.67 10.30
N THR A 14 -13.46 -19.27 11.40
CA THR A 14 -13.00 -18.14 12.24
C THR A 14 -11.64 -18.41 12.88
N ILE A 15 -11.40 -19.62 13.39
CA ILE A 15 -10.11 -19.98 14.02
C ILE A 15 -8.98 -20.04 12.98
N LYS A 16 -9.26 -20.53 11.76
CA LYS A 16 -8.27 -20.56 10.67
C LYS A 16 -7.86 -19.14 10.23
N HIS A 17 -8.82 -18.25 10.02
CA HIS A 17 -8.54 -16.86 9.65
C HIS A 17 -7.79 -16.08 10.73
N ILE A 18 -8.07 -16.36 12.02
CA ILE A 18 -7.31 -15.75 13.12
C ILE A 18 -5.85 -16.24 13.08
N ARG A 19 -5.63 -17.55 12.93
CA ARG A 19 -4.27 -18.11 12.85
C ARG A 19 -3.48 -17.56 11.66
N GLU A 20 -4.10 -17.51 10.49
CA GLU A 20 -3.49 -16.98 9.26
C GLU A 20 -3.09 -15.51 9.41
N ARG A 21 -3.94 -14.66 10.01
CA ARG A 21 -3.58 -13.27 10.34
C ARG A 21 -2.40 -13.19 11.30
N VAL A 22 -2.39 -14.00 12.36
CA VAL A 22 -1.27 -14.03 13.32
C VAL A 22 0.04 -14.42 12.63
N ASP A 23 0.00 -15.39 11.71
CA ASP A 23 1.17 -15.81 10.95
C ASP A 23 1.68 -14.70 10.01
N THR A 24 0.78 -13.91 9.40
CA THR A 24 1.17 -12.77 8.54
C THR A 24 1.74 -11.58 9.31
N GLU A 25 1.23 -11.26 10.50
CA GLU A 25 1.79 -10.19 11.34
C GLU A 25 3.20 -10.58 11.80
N LYS A 26 3.38 -11.83 12.27
CA LYS A 26 4.70 -12.34 12.66
C LYS A 26 5.70 -12.25 11.49
N LEU A 27 5.27 -12.63 10.28
CA LEU A 27 6.11 -12.54 9.09
C LEU A 27 6.48 -11.09 8.75
N PHE A 28 5.53 -10.15 8.90
CA PHE A 28 5.80 -8.73 8.71
C PHE A 28 6.82 -8.22 9.74
N ASP A 29 6.63 -8.55 11.01
CA ASP A 29 7.52 -8.15 12.10
C ASP A 29 8.95 -8.68 11.89
N GLU A 30 9.12 -9.96 11.52
CA GLU A 30 10.42 -10.55 11.20
C GLU A 30 11.14 -9.80 10.05
N LYS A 31 10.39 -9.35 9.04
CA LYS A 31 10.94 -8.56 7.92
C LYS A 31 11.30 -7.14 8.37
N VAL A 32 10.49 -6.51 9.21
CA VAL A 32 10.80 -5.20 9.79
C VAL A 32 12.05 -5.26 10.67
N GLU A 33 12.19 -6.29 11.52
CA GLU A 33 13.41 -6.50 12.31
C GLU A 33 14.64 -6.65 11.42
N SER A 34 14.52 -7.38 10.30
CA SER A 34 15.61 -7.51 9.33
C SER A 34 16.00 -6.17 8.70
N ILE A 35 15.01 -5.30 8.41
CA ILE A 35 15.24 -3.95 7.90
C ILE A 35 15.96 -3.08 8.94
N MET A 36 15.53 -3.15 10.20
CA MET A 36 16.15 -2.41 11.31
C MET A 36 17.60 -2.81 11.59
N ASN A 37 18.00 -4.03 11.20
CA ASN A 37 19.36 -4.53 11.35
C ASN A 37 20.31 -4.05 10.24
N CYS A 38 19.80 -3.47 9.15
CA CYS A 38 20.63 -2.89 8.10
C CYS A 38 21.31 -1.60 8.64
N ARG A 39 22.59 -1.40 8.31
CA ARG A 39 23.41 -0.28 8.81
C ARG A 39 23.57 0.84 7.79
N SER A 40 23.27 0.57 6.52
CA SER A 40 23.34 1.54 5.43
C SER A 40 22.19 1.34 4.44
N ASP A 41 21.93 2.38 3.64
CA ASP A 41 20.97 2.32 2.55
C ASP A 41 21.36 1.29 1.48
N GLU A 42 22.65 1.13 1.19
CA GLU A 42 23.14 0.09 0.29
C GLU A 42 22.84 -1.33 0.83
N GLU A 43 23.03 -1.55 2.14
CA GLU A 43 22.71 -2.83 2.77
C GLU A 43 21.21 -3.11 2.71
N LEU A 44 20.39 -2.12 3.05
CA LEU A 44 18.93 -2.24 2.96
C LEU A 44 18.46 -2.48 1.52
N LEU A 45 19.07 -1.82 0.53
CA LEU A 45 18.75 -2.01 -0.88
C LEU A 45 19.12 -3.42 -1.35
N ARG A 46 20.28 -3.93 -0.93
CA ARG A 46 20.71 -5.31 -1.24
C ARG A 46 19.77 -6.33 -0.60
N TRP A 47 19.36 -6.09 0.64
CA TRP A 47 18.36 -6.88 1.34
C TRP A 47 17.02 -6.86 0.59
N ALA A 48 16.51 -5.69 0.20
CA ALA A 48 15.25 -5.57 -0.52
C ALA A 48 15.30 -6.33 -1.85
N LYS A 49 16.40 -6.21 -2.61
CA LYS A 49 16.60 -6.99 -3.84
C LYS A 49 16.52 -8.50 -3.58
N THR A 50 17.08 -8.97 -2.48
CA THR A 50 17.23 -10.39 -2.15
C THR A 50 16.00 -11.01 -1.47
N GLU A 51 15.28 -10.23 -0.66
CA GLU A 51 14.21 -10.75 0.20
C GLU A 51 12.82 -10.33 -0.27
N VAL A 52 12.72 -9.18 -0.95
CA VAL A 52 11.45 -8.57 -1.37
C VAL A 52 11.22 -8.73 -2.86
N PHE A 53 12.31 -8.60 -3.62
CA PHE A 53 12.31 -8.59 -5.06
C PHE A 53 13.11 -9.77 -5.65
N SER A 54 13.29 -10.86 -4.89
CA SER A 54 13.84 -12.11 -5.43
C SER A 54 12.75 -13.13 -5.65
N GLY A 55 12.69 -13.64 -6.87
CA GLY A 55 11.66 -14.53 -7.35
C GLY A 55 11.26 -14.11 -8.76
N PRO A 56 11.11 -15.05 -9.71
CA PRO A 56 10.65 -14.69 -11.04
C PRO A 56 9.34 -13.91 -10.93
N PRO A 57 9.12 -12.83 -11.70
CA PRO A 57 7.79 -12.25 -11.82
C PRO A 57 6.88 -13.42 -12.19
N GLN A 58 5.93 -13.78 -11.33
CA GLN A 58 5.11 -14.96 -11.53
C GLN A 58 4.36 -14.81 -12.85
N SER A 59 4.94 -15.28 -13.95
CA SER A 59 4.22 -15.70 -15.13
C SER A 59 3.33 -16.83 -14.67
N PHE A 60 2.03 -16.73 -14.91
CA PHE A 60 1.03 -17.76 -14.67
C PHE A 60 1.27 -19.03 -15.53
N ASN A 61 2.50 -19.56 -15.58
CA ASN A 61 2.81 -20.81 -16.23
C ASN A 61 2.47 -21.94 -15.27
N ILE A 62 1.28 -22.48 -15.47
CA ILE A 62 0.79 -23.75 -14.94
C ILE A 62 1.62 -24.87 -15.58
N LEU A 63 2.84 -25.14 -15.08
CA LEU A 63 3.54 -26.40 -15.31
C LEU A 63 4.40 -26.74 -14.09
N PRO A 64 4.27 -27.95 -13.50
CA PRO A 64 5.15 -28.41 -12.45
C PRO A 64 6.36 -29.09 -13.07
N GLU A 65 7.47 -28.37 -13.23
CA GLU A 65 8.77 -29.00 -13.41
C GLU A 65 9.63 -28.77 -12.16
N ALA A 66 9.96 -29.91 -11.54
CA ALA A 66 10.75 -30.00 -10.34
C ALA A 66 12.19 -29.56 -10.61
N VAL A 67 12.64 -28.53 -9.90
CA VAL A 67 14.05 -28.31 -9.58
C VAL A 67 14.13 -27.94 -8.11
N GLU A 68 14.59 -28.89 -7.29
CA GLU A 68 14.97 -28.63 -5.90
C GLU A 68 16.26 -27.82 -5.88
N SER A 69 16.18 -26.54 -5.54
CA SER A 69 17.05 -25.85 -4.58
C SER A 69 16.69 -24.36 -4.53
N SER A 70 16.45 -23.86 -3.32
CA SER A 70 15.88 -22.53 -3.00
C SER A 70 14.44 -22.32 -3.51
N GLN A 71 13.45 -22.65 -2.67
CA GLN A 71 12.11 -22.07 -2.79
C GLN A 71 12.28 -20.56 -2.99
N PRO A 72 11.70 -19.94 -4.04
CA PRO A 72 11.76 -18.50 -4.15
C PRO A 72 11.18 -17.94 -2.85
N LYS A 73 11.94 -17.06 -2.18
CA LYS A 73 11.49 -16.34 -0.97
C LYS A 73 10.40 -15.35 -1.38
N THR A 74 9.28 -15.86 -1.86
CA THR A 74 8.16 -15.05 -2.30
C THR A 74 7.52 -14.45 -1.07
N ILE A 75 7.56 -13.12 -0.98
CA ILE A 75 6.85 -12.40 0.06
C ILE A 75 5.35 -12.68 -0.05
N HIS A 76 4.73 -12.91 1.10
CA HIS A 76 3.30 -13.13 1.16
C HIS A 76 2.56 -11.88 0.61
N PRO A 77 1.64 -12.04 -0.37
CA PRO A 77 0.96 -10.92 -1.01
C PRO A 77 0.32 -9.92 -0.04
N GLU A 78 -0.21 -10.39 1.09
CA GLU A 78 -0.88 -9.56 2.09
C GLU A 78 0.05 -8.59 2.84
N ILE A 79 1.34 -8.94 2.98
CA ILE A 79 2.31 -8.07 3.66
C ILE A 79 3.14 -7.26 2.67
N TYR A 80 3.11 -7.61 1.38
CA TYR A 80 3.99 -7.01 0.37
C TYR A 80 3.80 -5.49 0.28
N GLY A 81 2.57 -5.00 0.09
CA GLY A 81 2.29 -3.56 0.05
C GLY A 81 2.68 -2.83 1.35
N ARG A 82 2.44 -3.44 2.51
CA ARG A 82 2.89 -2.88 3.81
C ARG A 82 4.41 -2.77 3.88
N LEU A 83 5.12 -3.78 3.38
CA LEU A 83 6.57 -3.83 3.40
C LEU A 83 7.20 -2.84 2.41
N ILE A 84 6.61 -2.66 1.23
CA ILE A 84 7.00 -1.61 0.29
C ILE A 84 6.87 -0.23 0.95
N ALA A 85 5.72 0.06 1.56
CA ALA A 85 5.52 1.32 2.27
C ALA A 85 6.56 1.51 3.40
N HIS A 86 6.86 0.45 4.16
CA HIS A 86 7.86 0.53 5.22
C HIS A 86 9.27 0.78 4.68
N LEU A 87 9.68 0.10 3.60
CA LEU A 87 10.97 0.35 2.94
C LEU A 87 11.10 1.79 2.45
N MET A 88 10.06 2.32 1.80
CA MET A 88 10.03 3.72 1.35
C MET A 88 10.26 4.68 2.51
N ARG A 89 9.57 4.44 3.63
CA ARG A 89 9.73 5.22 4.85
C ARG A 89 11.16 5.13 5.39
N GLU A 90 11.75 3.95 5.49
CA GLU A 90 13.10 3.76 6.03
C GLU A 90 14.16 4.44 5.15
N PHE A 91 14.07 4.32 3.83
CA PHE A 91 14.96 5.06 2.93
C PHE A 91 14.84 6.57 3.12
N ARG A 92 13.62 7.09 3.26
CA ARG A 92 13.39 8.54 3.43
C ARG A 92 13.80 9.06 4.81
N GLU A 93 13.38 8.41 5.88
CA GLU A 93 13.50 8.92 7.26
C GLU A 93 14.81 8.51 7.93
N THR A 94 15.22 7.24 7.81
CA THR A 94 16.41 6.71 8.49
C THR A 94 17.68 7.01 7.71
N TYR A 95 17.63 6.86 6.39
CA TYR A 95 18.80 7.05 5.51
C TYR A 95 18.81 8.38 4.75
N ASN A 96 17.79 9.23 4.92
CA ASN A 96 17.66 10.52 4.24
C ASN A 96 17.86 10.43 2.70
N ASN A 97 17.36 9.34 2.10
CA ASN A 97 17.49 9.04 0.69
C ASN A 97 16.09 8.94 0.02
N PRO A 98 15.44 10.10 -0.24
CA PRO A 98 14.10 10.12 -0.83
C PRO A 98 14.08 9.59 -2.27
N HIS A 99 15.20 9.65 -3.00
CA HIS A 99 15.29 9.09 -4.35
C HIS A 99 15.20 7.55 -4.33
N LEU A 100 15.86 6.88 -3.38
CA LEU A 100 15.70 5.43 -3.21
C LEU A 100 14.28 5.06 -2.77
N SER A 101 13.65 5.87 -1.91
CA SER A 101 12.23 5.68 -1.56
C SER A 101 11.33 5.65 -2.81
N ILE A 102 11.48 6.62 -3.71
CA ILE A 102 10.74 6.65 -4.98
C ILE A 102 11.09 5.44 -5.86
N ALA A 103 12.38 5.12 -5.99
CA ALA A 103 12.84 4.00 -6.82
C ALA A 103 12.30 2.64 -6.35
N ILE A 104 12.10 2.44 -5.04
CA ILE A 104 11.48 1.22 -4.49
C ILE A 104 10.03 1.08 -4.96
N PHE A 105 9.25 2.16 -4.92
CA PHE A 105 7.88 2.16 -5.42
C PHE A 105 7.84 1.88 -6.94
N ASP A 106 8.69 2.57 -7.71
CA ASP A 106 8.77 2.37 -9.15
C ASP A 106 9.17 0.96 -9.53
N HIS A 107 10.11 0.37 -8.79
CA HIS A 107 10.51 -1.01 -9.01
C HIS A 107 9.35 -1.98 -8.72
N ALA A 108 8.62 -1.79 -7.61
CA ALA A 108 7.45 -2.62 -7.30
C ALA A 108 6.35 -2.49 -8.38
N ARG A 109 6.13 -1.28 -8.89
CA ARG A 109 5.15 -0.97 -9.95
C ARG A 109 5.49 -1.64 -11.28
N GLN A 110 6.75 -1.62 -11.69
CA GLN A 110 7.18 -2.07 -13.02
C GLN A 110 7.53 -3.56 -13.09
N ARG A 111 7.74 -4.22 -11.95
CA ARG A 111 8.23 -5.60 -11.88
C ARG A 111 7.30 -6.63 -12.51
N SER A 112 6.01 -6.57 -12.20
CA SER A 112 4.97 -7.47 -12.74
C SER A 112 3.59 -6.97 -12.39
N LEU A 113 2.56 -7.47 -13.07
CA LEU A 113 1.17 -7.15 -12.73
C LEU A 113 0.81 -7.55 -11.30
N ILE A 114 1.29 -8.70 -10.83
CA ILE A 114 1.06 -9.15 -9.45
C ILE A 114 1.71 -8.19 -8.46
N SER A 115 2.97 -7.84 -8.69
CA SER A 115 3.71 -6.88 -7.86
C SER A 115 3.02 -5.50 -7.83
N PHE A 116 2.47 -5.05 -8.96
CA PHE A 116 1.69 -3.83 -9.02
C PHE A 116 0.44 -3.92 -8.16
N VAL A 117 -0.38 -4.96 -8.34
CA VAL A 117 -1.66 -5.11 -7.61
C VAL A 117 -1.46 -5.29 -6.10
N THR A 118 -0.45 -6.05 -5.68
CA THR A 118 -0.21 -6.36 -4.26
C THR A 118 0.71 -5.35 -3.57
N GLY A 119 1.54 -4.63 -4.34
CA GLY A 119 2.55 -3.71 -3.85
C GLY A 119 2.13 -2.24 -3.89
N CYS A 120 1.41 -1.81 -4.93
CA CYS A 120 0.93 -0.44 -5.08
C CYS A 120 -0.42 -0.26 -4.34
N THR A 121 -0.37 -0.40 -3.02
CA THR A 121 -1.53 -0.24 -2.13
C THR A 121 -1.67 1.20 -1.65
N VAL A 122 -2.78 1.53 -0.97
CA VAL A 122 -3.00 2.85 -0.35
C VAL A 122 -1.82 3.27 0.55
N LEU A 123 -1.19 2.32 1.26
CA LEU A 123 -0.04 2.59 2.12
C LEU A 123 1.17 3.06 1.31
N SER A 124 1.51 2.33 0.24
CA SER A 124 2.65 2.65 -0.63
C SER A 124 2.46 3.97 -1.37
N TYR A 125 1.23 4.22 -1.86
CA TYR A 125 0.89 5.50 -2.47
C TYR A 125 0.96 6.67 -1.48
N THR A 126 0.48 6.46 -0.24
CA THR A 126 0.59 7.49 0.82
C THR A 126 2.05 7.82 1.12
N GLU A 127 2.93 6.81 1.17
CA GLU A 127 4.37 7.05 1.34
C GLU A 127 5.01 7.72 0.12
N LEU A 128 4.54 7.45 -1.10
CA LEU A 128 4.99 8.14 -2.30
C LEU A 128 4.62 9.63 -2.25
N MET A 129 3.35 9.95 -1.97
CA MET A 129 2.88 11.32 -1.79
C MET A 129 3.67 12.04 -0.69
N ARG A 130 3.89 11.35 0.44
CA ARG A 130 4.65 11.91 1.55
C ARG A 130 6.08 12.21 1.14
N THR A 131 6.73 11.30 0.42
CA THR A 131 8.11 11.49 -0.06
C THR A 131 8.21 12.70 -1.00
N HIS A 132 7.30 12.83 -1.96
CA HIS A 132 7.28 13.98 -2.86
C HIS A 132 7.07 15.31 -2.12
N TRP A 133 6.15 15.33 -1.15
CA TRP A 133 5.89 16.53 -0.38
C TRP A 133 7.03 16.90 0.58
N SER A 134 7.44 15.97 1.45
CA SER A 134 8.38 16.27 2.53
C SER A 134 9.80 16.53 2.06
N SER A 135 10.19 15.96 0.92
CA SER A 135 11.58 16.02 0.43
C SER A 135 11.76 16.99 -0.73
N PHE A 136 10.72 17.26 -1.51
CA PHE A 136 10.83 18.09 -2.71
C PHE A 136 9.82 19.25 -2.74
N HIS A 137 8.86 19.31 -1.80
CA HIS A 137 7.74 20.27 -1.82
C HIS A 137 6.97 20.28 -3.15
N ASP A 138 6.94 19.12 -3.83
CA ASP A 138 6.36 18.99 -5.17
C ASP A 138 4.85 18.69 -5.08
N LEU A 139 4.06 19.76 -5.01
CA LEU A 139 2.61 19.67 -4.94
C LEU A 139 1.97 19.07 -6.21
N GLN A 140 2.58 19.29 -7.37
CA GLN A 140 2.08 18.77 -8.64
C GLN A 140 2.26 17.25 -8.71
N ALA A 141 3.42 16.74 -8.27
CA ALA A 141 3.63 15.30 -8.16
C ALA A 141 2.64 14.66 -7.17
N VAL A 142 2.38 15.29 -6.03
CA VAL A 142 1.36 14.81 -5.07
C VAL A 142 -0.01 14.69 -5.73
N LEU A 143 -0.44 15.70 -6.49
CA LEU A 143 -1.70 15.65 -7.23
C LEU A 143 -1.71 14.53 -8.27
N ASN A 144 -0.65 14.39 -9.05
CA ASN A 144 -0.53 13.35 -10.07
C ASN A 144 -0.63 11.94 -9.45
N ILE A 145 -0.01 11.73 -8.28
CA ILE A 145 -0.08 10.47 -7.53
C ILE A 145 -1.51 10.21 -7.05
N ALA A 146 -2.22 11.22 -6.52
CA ALA A 146 -3.61 11.07 -6.10
C ALA A 146 -4.56 10.75 -7.28
N GLU A 147 -4.29 11.29 -8.47
CA GLU A 147 -5.01 10.92 -9.69
C GLU A 147 -4.68 9.48 -10.13
N GLU A 148 -3.41 9.06 -10.05
CA GLU A 148 -3.00 7.66 -10.32
C GLU A 148 -3.71 6.69 -9.37
N MET A 149 -3.79 7.00 -8.07
CA MET A 149 -4.57 6.23 -7.09
C MET A 149 -6.03 6.07 -7.54
N ARG A 150 -6.67 7.17 -7.94
CA ARG A 150 -8.06 7.16 -8.40
C ARG A 150 -8.26 6.29 -9.64
N VAL A 151 -7.38 6.44 -10.65
CA VAL A 151 -7.44 5.66 -11.90
C VAL A 151 -7.26 4.17 -11.61
N ASN A 152 -6.38 3.83 -10.66
CA ASN A 152 -6.10 2.46 -10.26
C ASN A 152 -7.10 1.90 -9.23
N GLY A 153 -8.14 2.66 -8.87
CA GLY A 153 -9.18 2.24 -7.93
C GLY A 153 -8.73 2.17 -6.46
N VAL A 154 -7.56 2.71 -6.13
CA VAL A 154 -7.03 2.76 -4.77
C VAL A 154 -7.68 3.92 -4.02
N GLN A 155 -8.50 3.59 -3.02
CA GLN A 155 -9.21 4.59 -2.23
C GLN A 155 -8.31 5.19 -1.13
N PRO A 156 -8.33 6.51 -0.94
CA PRO A 156 -7.65 7.15 0.19
C PRO A 156 -8.18 6.65 1.53
N ASP A 157 -7.26 6.32 2.44
CA ASP A 157 -7.57 6.01 3.84
C ASP A 157 -7.42 7.26 4.71
N ASP A 158 -7.66 7.11 6.02
CA ASP A 158 -7.57 8.24 6.94
C ASP A 158 -6.14 8.79 7.07
N ARG A 159 -5.11 7.95 6.85
CA ARG A 159 -3.71 8.39 6.82
C ARG A 159 -3.42 9.27 5.61
N THR A 160 -3.98 8.91 4.46
CA THR A 160 -3.90 9.70 3.22
C THR A 160 -4.55 11.07 3.43
N LYS A 161 -5.73 11.10 4.08
CA LYS A 161 -6.44 12.36 4.39
C LYS A 161 -5.67 13.23 5.40
N GLN A 162 -5.08 12.63 6.42
CA GLN A 162 -4.23 13.34 7.38
C GLN A 162 -3.01 13.97 6.69
N LEU A 163 -2.38 13.23 5.76
CA LEU A 163 -1.30 13.77 4.95
C LEU A 163 -1.79 14.95 4.10
N TYR A 164 -2.95 14.83 3.45
CA TYR A 164 -3.54 15.94 2.70
C TYR A 164 -3.77 17.19 3.58
N LEU A 165 -4.30 17.06 4.79
CA LEU A 165 -4.53 18.21 5.68
C LEU A 165 -3.22 18.90 6.05
N LYS A 166 -2.16 18.12 6.30
CA LYS A 166 -0.82 18.66 6.53
C LYS A 166 -0.30 19.43 5.30
N ILE A 167 -0.43 18.84 4.11
CA ILE A 167 -0.04 19.47 2.85
C ILE A 167 -0.83 20.75 2.62
N TYR A 168 -2.14 20.74 2.88
CA TYR A 168 -3.02 21.90 2.76
C TYR A 168 -2.50 23.07 3.59
N GLU A 169 -2.22 22.83 4.88
CA GLU A 169 -1.73 23.86 5.80
C GLU A 169 -0.37 24.41 5.34
N GLU A 170 0.60 23.53 5.10
CA GLU A 170 1.96 23.92 4.70
C GLU A 170 1.99 24.63 3.34
N ALA A 171 1.27 24.12 2.34
CA ALA A 171 1.21 24.70 1.00
C ALA A 171 0.48 26.05 0.98
N THR A 172 -0.57 26.23 1.79
CA THR A 172 -1.27 27.52 1.91
C THR A 172 -0.33 28.57 2.51
N HIS A 173 0.43 28.20 3.55
CA HIS A 173 1.42 29.10 4.17
C HIS A 173 2.59 29.43 3.24
N GLN A 174 3.01 28.49 2.39
CA GLN A 174 4.14 28.64 1.48
C GLN A 174 3.75 29.09 0.08
N SER A 175 2.47 29.35 -0.18
CA SER A 175 1.90 29.65 -1.50
C SER A 175 2.60 30.78 -2.27
N VAL A 176 3.16 31.75 -1.54
CA VAL A 176 3.92 32.88 -2.07
C VAL A 176 5.21 32.47 -2.79
N TRP A 177 5.77 31.30 -2.47
CA TRP A 177 7.07 30.83 -2.98
C TRP A 177 6.95 29.92 -4.22
N PHE A 178 5.73 29.60 -4.67
CA PHE A 178 5.52 28.75 -5.85
C PHE A 178 5.49 29.57 -7.14
N GLU A 179 6.04 29.01 -8.23
CA GLU A 179 6.15 29.68 -9.54
C GLU A 179 4.78 30.07 -10.15
N GLY A 180 3.68 29.44 -9.73
CA GLY A 180 2.30 29.76 -10.14
C GLY A 180 1.53 30.68 -9.18
N GLY A 181 2.15 31.09 -8.08
CA GLY A 181 1.51 31.90 -7.02
C GLY A 181 0.36 31.19 -6.30
N GLU A 182 -0.33 31.96 -5.47
CA GLU A 182 -1.38 31.44 -4.57
C GLU A 182 -2.58 30.83 -5.31
N GLU A 183 -2.98 31.40 -6.45
CA GLU A 183 -4.14 30.92 -7.20
C GLU A 183 -3.95 29.49 -7.73
N GLU A 184 -2.78 29.18 -8.29
CA GLU A 184 -2.49 27.85 -8.82
C GLU A 184 -2.36 26.82 -7.70
N VAL A 185 -1.68 27.19 -6.61
CA VAL A 185 -1.58 26.36 -5.40
C VAL A 185 -2.98 26.02 -4.88
N MET A 186 -3.88 27.00 -4.78
CA MET A 186 -5.25 26.78 -4.32
C MET A 186 -6.06 25.90 -5.26
N LYS A 187 -5.89 26.03 -6.58
CA LYS A 187 -6.53 25.13 -7.57
C LYS A 187 -6.08 23.68 -7.38
N ILE A 188 -4.77 23.46 -7.23
CA ILE A 188 -4.20 22.12 -7.02
C ILE A 188 -4.71 21.54 -5.70
N ILE A 189 -4.70 22.31 -4.62
CA ILE A 189 -5.18 21.89 -3.30
C ILE A 189 -6.67 21.54 -3.34
N GLN A 190 -7.51 22.37 -3.97
CA GLN A 190 -8.94 22.08 -4.12
C GLN A 190 -9.17 20.78 -4.91
N ARG A 191 -8.40 20.59 -5.99
CA ARG A 191 -8.46 19.35 -6.76
C ARG A 191 -8.05 18.15 -5.92
N LEU A 192 -6.94 18.25 -5.18
CA LEU A 192 -6.46 17.20 -4.29
C LEU A 192 -7.51 16.87 -3.21
N GLY A 193 -8.13 17.89 -2.60
CA GLY A 193 -9.21 17.73 -1.64
C GLY A 193 -10.42 16.98 -2.21
N SER A 194 -10.79 17.24 -3.47
CA SER A 194 -11.87 16.51 -4.15
C SER A 194 -11.55 15.02 -4.35
N LEU A 195 -10.27 14.66 -4.49
CA LEU A 195 -9.82 13.27 -4.63
C LEU A 195 -9.78 12.54 -3.28
N MET A 196 -9.53 13.27 -2.19
CA MET A 196 -9.53 12.72 -0.82
C MET A 196 -10.94 12.47 -0.27
N GLN A 197 -11.95 13.09 -0.85
CA GLN A 197 -13.34 12.84 -0.51
C GLN A 197 -13.80 11.53 -1.16
N ASN A 198 -14.00 10.51 -0.32
CA ASN A 198 -14.69 9.31 -0.77
C ASN A 198 -16.08 9.71 -1.27
N LYS A 199 -16.32 9.63 -2.58
CA LYS A 199 -17.71 9.54 -3.06
C LYS A 199 -18.26 8.27 -2.44
N ALA A 200 -19.01 8.41 -1.35
CA ALA A 200 -19.78 7.32 -0.77
C ALA A 200 -20.52 6.65 -1.93
N GLY A 201 -20.15 5.39 -2.21
CA GLY A 201 -20.73 4.65 -3.31
C GLY A 201 -22.25 4.74 -3.23
N HIS A 202 -22.88 4.95 -4.38
CA HIS A 202 -24.28 4.64 -4.62
C HIS A 202 -24.57 3.18 -4.22
N THR A 203 -24.71 2.92 -2.94
CA THR A 203 -25.23 1.66 -2.42
C THR A 203 -26.69 1.93 -2.14
N LYS A 204 -27.53 1.71 -3.16
CA LYS A 204 -28.99 1.70 -2.96
C LYS A 204 -29.27 0.68 -1.85
N PRO A 205 -29.99 1.05 -0.77
CA PRO A 205 -30.42 0.07 0.19
C PRO A 205 -31.43 -0.84 -0.52
N THR A 206 -31.04 -2.10 -0.73
CA THR A 206 -31.97 -3.12 -1.23
C THR A 206 -32.94 -3.42 -0.10
N ILE A 207 -34.13 -2.80 -0.15
CA ILE A 207 -35.26 -3.14 0.71
C ILE A 207 -35.73 -4.54 0.30
N GLN A 208 -35.28 -5.56 1.02
CA GLN A 208 -35.89 -6.89 0.97
C GLN A 208 -37.29 -6.78 1.58
N LYS A 209 -38.31 -6.66 0.72
CA LYS A 209 -39.70 -6.92 1.09
C LYS A 209 -39.81 -8.38 1.55
N ARG A 210 -39.97 -8.59 2.86
CA ARG A 210 -40.50 -9.85 3.39
C ARG A 210 -41.94 -9.99 2.90
N ILE A 211 -42.13 -10.91 1.96
CA ILE A 211 -43.46 -11.40 1.59
C ILE A 211 -43.96 -12.22 2.79
N SER A 212 -45.01 -11.71 3.44
CA SER A 212 -45.82 -12.46 4.40
C SER A 212 -46.78 -13.31 3.58
N THR A 213 -46.59 -14.62 3.58
CA THR A 213 -47.61 -15.58 3.17
C THR A 213 -48.41 -16.00 4.39
N ARG A 214 -49.74 -15.90 4.24
CA ARG A 214 -50.78 -16.44 5.10
C ARG A 214 -50.68 -17.96 5.23
#